data_AF-A0A1A6XR79-F1
#
_entry.id   AF-A0A1A6XR79-F1
#
_cell.length_a   1.000
_cell.length_b   1.000
_cell.length_c   1.000
_cell.angle_alpha   90.00
_cell.angle_beta   90.00
_cell.angle_gamma   90.00
#
_symmetry.space_group_name_H-M   'P 1'
#
loop_
_entity.id
_entity.type
_entity.pdbx_description
1 polymer ?
#
loop_
_entity_poly.entity_id
_entity_poly.type
_entity_poly.pdbx_seq_one_letter_code
_entity_poly.pdbx_strand_id
1 'polypeptide(L)'
;MASFHYSIKSGKKGTARRHSSYIQRQGAHSAREDLVYASHGNLPTWAGGDPNAFWSMADRHERANGAAYREHEIALPSELTRSELIELAERLAQRLAGTKPYQYAIHAPEGALGGIENPHVHLMCSDRIPDGVERSPDRTFSRYNRVNPDEGGCRKDSGGKSPIELRQEVTAKRKLVADTQNEMLAECGHTTRVDHRSLRARGLDRQAERHLGPLMVKELGEGEKAQYAAYRAGHGADALPAAVEQ
;
A
#
# COMPACT_ATOMS: atom_id res chain seq x y z
N MET A 1 -14.35 -3.68 13.72
CA MET A 1 -15.14 -3.46 12.49
C MET A 1 -14.16 -3.24 11.37
N ALA A 2 -14.07 -4.19 10.45
CA ALA A 2 -13.24 -4.09 9.27
C ALA A 2 -13.50 -2.76 8.53
N SER A 3 -12.43 -1.97 8.34
CA SER A 3 -12.49 -0.70 7.65
C SER A 3 -11.69 -0.78 6.35
N PHE A 4 -12.16 -0.10 5.32
CA PHE A 4 -11.47 -0.08 4.04
C PHE A 4 -10.59 1.17 3.91
N HIS A 5 -9.29 0.97 3.80
CA HIS A 5 -8.37 2.01 3.36
C HIS A 5 -7.43 1.48 2.28
N TYR A 6 -7.32 2.26 1.20
CA TYR A 6 -6.40 2.01 0.10
C TYR A 6 -5.92 3.34 -0.46
N SER A 7 -4.61 3.50 -0.54
CA SER A 7 -3.97 4.60 -1.27
C SER A 7 -2.90 4.07 -2.24
N ILE A 8 -2.69 4.80 -3.33
CA ILE A 8 -1.60 4.53 -4.27
C ILE A 8 -0.75 5.80 -4.46
N LYS A 9 0.54 5.67 -4.23
CA LYS A 9 1.51 6.77 -4.29
C LYS A 9 2.62 6.46 -5.29
N SER A 10 3.34 7.49 -5.72
CA SER A 10 4.45 7.33 -6.67
C SER A 10 5.75 7.80 -6.03
N GLY A 11 6.71 6.90 -5.96
CA GLY A 11 8.05 7.22 -5.48
C GLY A 11 8.89 7.91 -6.55
N LYS A 12 9.59 8.97 -6.17
CA LYS A 12 10.52 9.67 -7.07
C LYS A 12 11.85 8.91 -7.18
N LYS A 13 12.57 9.12 -8.28
CA LYS A 13 13.97 8.69 -8.40
C LYS A 13 14.79 9.18 -7.19
N GLY A 14 15.64 8.31 -6.64
CA GLY A 14 16.51 8.60 -5.51
C GLY A 14 15.86 8.37 -4.14
N THR A 15 14.67 7.76 -4.11
CA THR A 15 13.93 7.51 -2.86
C THR A 15 13.57 6.04 -2.64
N ALA A 16 13.72 5.19 -3.66
CA ALA A 16 13.26 3.80 -3.64
C ALA A 16 14.03 2.95 -2.61
N ARG A 17 15.37 2.99 -2.62
CA ARG A 17 16.17 2.21 -1.66
C ARG A 17 15.88 2.62 -0.22
N ARG A 18 15.79 3.94 0.03
CA ARG A 18 15.46 4.46 1.36
C ARG A 18 14.08 3.99 1.81
N HIS A 19 13.10 3.99 0.91
CA HIS A 19 11.74 3.52 1.22
C HIS A 19 11.70 2.02 1.48
N SER A 20 12.42 1.22 0.68
CA SER A 20 12.61 -0.23 0.92
C SER A 20 13.14 -0.51 2.33
N SER A 21 14.22 0.17 2.73
CA SER A 21 14.77 0.03 4.08
C SER A 21 13.79 0.52 5.16
N TYR A 22 13.02 1.58 4.90
CA TYR A 22 12.01 2.10 5.84
C TYR A 22 10.89 1.09 6.10
N ILE A 23 10.33 0.48 5.04
CA ILE A 23 9.23 -0.48 5.20
C ILE A 23 9.71 -1.78 5.83
N GLN A 24 10.96 -2.18 5.65
CA GLN A 24 11.55 -3.35 6.30
C GLN A 24 12.14 -3.08 7.70
N ARG A 25 11.96 -1.86 8.24
CA ARG A 25 12.57 -1.43 9.52
C ARG A 25 14.08 -1.71 9.57
N GLN A 26 14.79 -1.48 8.47
CA GLN A 26 16.25 -1.65 8.40
C GLN A 26 16.99 -0.35 8.72
N GLY A 27 18.25 -0.49 9.15
CA GLY A 27 19.15 0.64 9.41
C GLY A 27 18.59 1.58 10.48
N ALA A 28 18.42 2.86 10.14
CA ALA A 28 17.92 3.90 11.06
C ALA A 28 16.49 3.66 11.59
N HIS A 29 15.79 2.66 11.08
CA HIS A 29 14.42 2.32 11.47
C HIS A 29 14.30 1.02 12.28
N SER A 30 15.42 0.38 12.65
CA SER A 30 15.45 -0.91 13.36
C SER A 30 14.90 -0.87 14.78
N ALA A 31 14.85 0.31 15.40
CA ALA A 31 14.28 0.49 16.74
C ALA A 31 12.74 0.41 16.76
N ARG A 32 12.07 0.32 15.60
CA ARG A 32 10.62 0.16 15.54
C ARG A 32 10.24 -1.31 15.51
N GLU A 33 9.48 -1.74 16.50
CA GLU A 33 9.11 -3.15 16.70
C GLU A 33 7.73 -3.51 16.08
N ASP A 34 7.19 -2.64 15.21
CA ASP A 34 5.87 -2.80 14.60
C ASP A 34 5.88 -3.61 13.29
N LEU A 35 7.04 -4.11 12.85
CA LEU A 35 7.15 -4.97 11.67
C LEU A 35 6.63 -6.38 11.98
N VAL A 36 5.57 -6.80 11.28
CA VAL A 36 5.01 -8.15 11.40
C VAL A 36 5.68 -9.13 10.45
N TYR A 37 5.83 -8.73 9.18
CA TYR A 37 6.38 -9.58 8.12
C TYR A 37 6.85 -8.75 6.94
N ALA A 38 7.82 -9.23 6.18
CA ALA A 38 8.23 -8.63 4.92
C ALA A 38 8.67 -9.70 3.91
N SER A 39 8.36 -9.47 2.64
CA SER A 39 8.73 -10.36 1.54
C SER A 39 8.81 -9.59 0.23
N HIS A 40 9.20 -10.25 -0.85
CA HIS A 40 9.35 -9.70 -2.19
C HIS A 40 9.15 -10.78 -3.25
N GLY A 41 8.92 -10.37 -4.49
CA GLY A 41 8.73 -11.28 -5.61
C GLY A 41 9.07 -10.66 -6.95
N ASN A 42 9.20 -11.53 -7.95
CA ASN A 42 9.45 -11.18 -9.35
C ASN A 42 10.69 -10.30 -9.58
N LEU A 43 11.69 -10.40 -8.71
CA LEU A 43 12.95 -9.67 -8.92
C LEU A 43 13.70 -10.27 -10.12
N PRO A 44 14.30 -9.45 -10.99
CA PRO A 44 15.12 -9.95 -12.09
C PRO A 44 16.39 -10.64 -11.56
N THR A 45 16.96 -11.55 -12.36
CA THR A 45 18.11 -12.39 -11.98
C THR A 45 19.28 -11.56 -11.44
N TRP A 46 19.59 -10.43 -12.07
CA TRP A 46 20.68 -9.54 -11.66
C TRP A 46 20.50 -8.91 -10.28
N ALA A 47 19.28 -8.88 -9.73
CA ALA A 47 19.04 -8.38 -8.38
C ALA A 47 19.43 -9.42 -7.30
N GLY A 48 19.71 -10.68 -7.68
CA GLY A 48 20.21 -11.71 -6.76
C GLY A 48 19.25 -12.04 -5.62
N GLY A 49 17.94 -11.81 -5.80
CA GLY A 49 16.96 -11.94 -4.72
C GLY A 49 17.01 -10.83 -3.66
N ASP A 50 17.76 -9.74 -3.88
CA ASP A 50 17.82 -8.60 -2.96
C ASP A 50 16.96 -7.42 -3.47
N PRO A 51 15.86 -7.08 -2.78
CA PRO A 51 15.06 -5.90 -3.16
C PRO A 51 15.84 -4.60 -3.02
N ASN A 52 16.77 -4.48 -2.06
CA ASN A 52 17.57 -3.26 -1.91
C ASN A 52 18.49 -3.04 -3.12
N ALA A 53 19.08 -4.11 -3.68
CA ALA A 53 19.81 -4.05 -4.93
C ALA A 53 18.93 -3.56 -6.09
N PHE A 54 17.73 -4.14 -6.24
CA PHE A 54 16.78 -3.73 -7.28
C PHE A 54 16.40 -2.25 -7.19
N TRP A 55 15.98 -1.79 -6.00
CA TRP A 55 15.57 -0.40 -5.78
C TRP A 55 16.72 0.59 -5.89
N SER A 56 17.95 0.18 -5.55
CA SER A 56 19.15 1.00 -5.78
C SER A 56 19.38 1.24 -7.28
N MET A 57 19.16 0.23 -8.11
CA MET A 57 19.29 0.36 -9.56
C MET A 57 18.15 1.20 -10.15
N ALA A 58 16.93 1.09 -9.62
CA ALA A 58 15.84 1.99 -9.99
C ALA A 58 16.20 3.46 -9.67
N ASP A 59 16.73 3.72 -8.47
CA ASP A 59 17.15 5.07 -8.06
C ASP A 59 18.29 5.62 -8.92
N ARG A 60 19.17 4.76 -9.43
CA ARG A 60 20.28 5.18 -10.30
C ARG A 60 19.81 5.45 -11.74
N HIS A 61 18.98 4.56 -12.30
CA HIS A 61 18.77 4.48 -13.74
C HIS A 61 17.40 4.93 -14.23
N GLU A 62 16.39 5.06 -13.37
CA GLU A 62 15.13 5.71 -13.77
C GLU A 62 15.37 7.16 -14.20
N ARG A 63 14.46 7.71 -15.01
CA ARG A 63 14.52 9.12 -15.39
C ARG A 63 14.14 10.02 -14.21
N ALA A 64 14.66 11.24 -14.16
CA ALA A 64 14.40 12.18 -13.05
C ALA A 64 12.91 12.41 -12.76
N ASN A 65 12.10 12.56 -13.82
CA ASN A 65 10.65 12.75 -13.72
C ASN A 65 9.84 11.43 -13.84
N GLY A 66 10.48 10.30 -13.58
CA GLY A 66 9.89 8.97 -13.61
C GLY A 66 9.52 8.48 -12.22
N ALA A 67 8.47 7.66 -12.13
CA ALA A 67 8.22 6.89 -10.92
C ALA A 67 9.25 5.75 -10.80
N ALA A 68 10.00 5.73 -9.70
CA ALA A 68 10.90 4.62 -9.37
C ALA A 68 10.12 3.39 -8.88
N TYR A 69 9.03 3.63 -8.17
CA TYR A 69 8.07 2.62 -7.73
C TYR A 69 6.67 3.23 -7.59
N ARG A 70 5.66 2.38 -7.53
CA ARG A 70 4.33 2.68 -7.00
C ARG A 70 4.21 2.04 -5.64
N GLU A 71 3.67 2.77 -4.68
CA GLU A 71 3.37 2.24 -3.36
C GLU A 71 1.87 2.06 -3.23
N HIS A 72 1.45 0.86 -2.89
CA HIS A 72 0.11 0.54 -2.43
C HIS A 72 0.15 0.46 -0.90
N GLU A 73 -0.59 1.34 -0.25
CA GLU A 73 -0.76 1.33 1.20
C GLU A 73 -2.19 0.90 1.52
N ILE A 74 -2.33 -0.20 2.26
CA ILE A 74 -3.59 -0.91 2.42
C ILE A 74 -3.79 -1.24 3.90
N ALA A 75 -4.87 -0.76 4.51
CA ALA A 75 -5.26 -1.23 5.83
C ALA A 75 -5.75 -2.67 5.74
N LEU A 76 -5.30 -3.53 6.63
CA LEU A 76 -5.71 -4.94 6.71
C LEU A 76 -6.77 -5.11 7.80
N PRO A 77 -7.69 -6.09 7.68
CA PRO A 77 -8.71 -6.34 8.69
C PRO A 77 -8.09 -6.83 10.01
N SER A 78 -8.33 -6.11 11.11
CA SER A 78 -7.85 -6.47 12.45
C SER A 78 -8.52 -7.73 13.02
N GLU A 79 -9.62 -8.19 12.39
CA GLU A 79 -10.28 -9.44 12.73
C GLU A 79 -9.43 -10.69 12.40
N LEU A 80 -8.46 -10.57 11.49
CA LEU A 80 -7.60 -11.66 11.07
C LEU A 80 -6.39 -11.84 12.00
N THR A 81 -5.98 -13.09 12.19
CA THR A 81 -4.74 -13.46 12.89
C THR A 81 -3.50 -13.04 12.08
N ARG A 82 -2.33 -12.99 12.73
CA ARG A 82 -1.06 -12.63 12.05
C ARG A 82 -0.74 -13.53 10.85
N SER A 83 -0.98 -14.83 10.92
CA SER A 83 -0.78 -15.75 9.79
C SER A 83 -1.73 -15.46 8.64
N GLU A 84 -2.99 -15.16 8.93
CA GLU A 84 -3.99 -14.82 7.91
C GLU A 84 -3.71 -13.45 7.28
N LEU A 85 -3.21 -12.49 8.08
CA LEU A 85 -2.73 -11.20 7.59
C LEU A 85 -1.56 -11.36 6.61
N ILE A 86 -0.62 -12.26 6.91
CA ILE A 86 0.52 -12.56 6.01
C ILE A 86 0.02 -13.15 4.70
N GLU A 87 -0.90 -14.13 4.77
CA GLU A 87 -1.48 -14.76 3.59
C GLU A 87 -2.27 -13.73 2.74
N LEU A 88 -3.11 -12.91 3.37
CA LEU A 88 -3.82 -11.83 2.70
C LEU A 88 -2.86 -10.85 2.01
N ALA A 89 -1.78 -10.45 2.69
CA ALA A 89 -0.80 -9.53 2.13
C ALA A 89 -0.07 -10.14 0.92
N GLU A 90 0.28 -11.42 0.95
CA GLU A 90 0.88 -12.12 -0.19
C GLU A 90 -0.09 -12.18 -1.38
N ARG A 91 -1.37 -12.56 -1.14
CA ARG A 91 -2.41 -12.55 -2.19
C ARG A 91 -2.59 -11.16 -2.81
N LEU A 92 -2.64 -10.12 -1.98
CA LEU A 92 -2.73 -8.73 -2.44
C LEU A 92 -1.50 -8.33 -3.26
N ALA A 93 -0.30 -8.68 -2.79
CA ALA A 93 0.95 -8.38 -3.47
C ALA A 93 1.01 -9.01 -4.87
N GLN A 94 0.71 -10.32 -4.96
CA GLN A 94 0.68 -11.05 -6.23
C GLN A 94 -0.38 -10.48 -7.19
N ARG A 95 -1.60 -10.22 -6.72
CA ARG A 95 -2.69 -9.69 -7.57
C ARG A 95 -2.45 -8.26 -8.04
N LEU A 96 -1.86 -7.39 -7.21
CA LEU A 96 -1.59 -5.99 -7.56
C LEU A 96 -0.32 -5.82 -8.41
N ALA A 97 0.74 -6.57 -8.11
CA ALA A 97 1.99 -6.53 -8.85
C ALA A 97 1.89 -7.28 -10.19
N GLY A 98 1.09 -8.36 -10.24
CA GLY A 98 1.10 -9.29 -11.36
C GLY A 98 2.50 -9.88 -11.54
N THR A 99 3.06 -9.75 -12.74
CA THR A 99 4.43 -10.20 -13.04
C THR A 99 5.51 -9.17 -12.68
N LYS A 100 5.13 -7.96 -12.25
CA LYS A 100 6.10 -6.88 -12.00
C LYS A 100 6.93 -7.16 -10.73
N PRO A 101 8.20 -6.75 -10.69
CA PRO A 101 9.01 -6.79 -9.47
C PRO A 101 8.32 -6.03 -8.32
N TYR A 102 8.27 -6.64 -7.15
CA TYR A 102 7.65 -6.04 -5.97
C TYR A 102 8.35 -6.42 -4.66
N GLN A 103 8.07 -5.64 -3.63
CA GLN A 103 8.42 -5.89 -2.24
C GLN A 103 7.30 -5.37 -1.36
N TYR A 104 7.03 -6.04 -0.24
CA TYR A 104 6.07 -5.54 0.73
C TYR A 104 6.50 -5.78 2.16
N ALA A 105 5.91 -5.02 3.08
CA ALA A 105 6.02 -5.21 4.50
C ALA A 105 4.69 -4.92 5.20
N ILE A 106 4.34 -5.74 6.18
CA ILE A 106 3.18 -5.58 7.04
C ILE A 106 3.65 -4.90 8.33
N HIS A 107 3.04 -3.76 8.66
CA HIS A 107 3.21 -3.10 9.95
C HIS A 107 1.93 -3.26 10.77
N ALA A 108 2.06 -3.36 12.08
CA ALA A 108 0.94 -3.35 13.03
C ALA A 108 1.27 -2.45 14.23
N PRO A 109 1.45 -1.13 14.03
CA PRO A 109 1.65 -0.22 15.15
C PRO A 109 0.38 -0.16 15.99
N GLU A 110 0.56 0.06 17.28
CA GLU A 110 -0.54 0.37 18.18
C GLU A 110 -1.21 1.68 17.76
N GLY A 111 -2.53 1.64 17.62
CA GLY A 111 -3.34 2.80 17.26
C GLY A 111 -3.31 3.83 18.38
N ALA A 112 -2.91 5.06 18.04
CA ALA A 112 -2.83 6.17 19.00
C ALA A 112 -4.18 6.56 19.63
N LEU A 113 -5.30 6.05 19.11
CA LEU A 113 -6.64 6.21 19.65
C LEU A 113 -7.18 4.82 20.02
N GLY A 114 -7.13 4.50 21.31
CA GLY A 114 -7.73 3.28 21.87
C GLY A 114 -6.83 2.04 21.93
N GLY A 115 -5.54 2.13 21.58
CA GLY A 115 -4.58 1.04 21.78
C GLY A 115 -4.77 -0.18 20.87
N ILE A 116 -5.63 -0.05 19.85
CA ILE A 116 -5.94 -1.15 18.91
C ILE A 116 -4.88 -1.14 17.81
N GLU A 117 -4.23 -2.28 17.55
CA GLU A 117 -3.29 -2.42 16.44
C GLU A 117 -3.95 -1.99 15.11
N ASN A 118 -3.19 -1.26 14.29
CA ASN A 118 -3.61 -0.85 12.96
C ASN A 118 -2.79 -1.59 11.90
N PRO A 119 -3.09 -2.88 11.62
CA PRO A 119 -2.35 -3.64 10.64
C PRO A 119 -2.53 -3.05 9.24
N HIS A 120 -1.43 -2.79 8.55
CA HIS A 120 -1.43 -2.30 7.18
C HIS A 120 -0.22 -2.84 6.42
N VAL A 121 -0.36 -2.95 5.10
CA VAL A 121 0.74 -3.35 4.21
C VAL A 121 1.20 -2.16 3.39
N HIS A 122 2.52 -1.96 3.36
CA HIS A 122 3.22 -1.16 2.37
C HIS A 122 3.71 -2.11 1.27
N LEU A 123 3.19 -1.97 0.05
CA LEU A 123 3.61 -2.74 -1.12
C LEU A 123 4.22 -1.81 -2.17
N MET A 124 5.52 -1.95 -2.40
CA MET A 124 6.25 -1.31 -3.47
C MET A 124 6.22 -2.18 -4.73
N CYS A 125 5.75 -1.64 -5.84
CA CYS A 125 5.78 -2.29 -7.16
C CYS A 125 6.58 -1.46 -8.16
N SER A 126 7.39 -2.11 -8.98
CA SER A 126 7.99 -1.47 -10.14
C SER A 126 6.91 -1.19 -11.19
N ASP A 127 7.03 -0.06 -11.90
CA ASP A 127 6.22 0.18 -13.11
C ASP A 127 6.76 -0.61 -14.32
N ARG A 128 7.94 -1.23 -14.22
CA ARG A 128 8.58 -2.00 -15.30
C ARG A 128 7.92 -3.37 -15.42
N ILE A 129 7.39 -3.67 -16.60
CA ILE A 129 6.76 -4.95 -16.91
C ILE A 129 7.83 -5.90 -17.49
N PRO A 130 8.13 -7.03 -16.84
CA PRO A 130 8.98 -8.06 -17.43
C PRO A 130 8.32 -8.66 -18.68
N ASP A 131 9.10 -8.82 -19.74
CA ASP A 131 8.70 -9.36 -21.04
C ASP A 131 9.49 -10.64 -21.40
N GLY A 132 10.22 -11.20 -20.44
CA GLY A 132 11.02 -12.42 -20.61
C GLY A 132 12.44 -12.19 -21.15
N VAL A 133 12.80 -10.94 -21.50
CA VAL A 133 14.15 -10.61 -21.99
C VAL A 133 15.04 -10.24 -20.81
N GLU A 134 16.12 -11.00 -20.63
CA GLU A 134 17.15 -10.71 -19.62
C GLU A 134 17.91 -9.44 -19.98
N ARG A 135 18.07 -8.54 -19.02
CA ARG A 135 18.67 -7.22 -19.22
C ARG A 135 19.63 -6.90 -18.09
N SER A 136 20.69 -6.17 -18.41
CA SER A 136 21.49 -5.51 -17.36
C SER A 136 20.64 -4.53 -16.54
N PRO A 137 21.07 -4.17 -15.32
CA PRO A 137 20.33 -3.23 -14.49
C PRO A 137 20.05 -1.89 -15.18
N ASP A 138 21.04 -1.30 -15.85
CA ASP A 138 20.90 -0.03 -16.57
C ASP A 138 19.91 -0.16 -17.75
N ARG A 139 19.98 -1.26 -18.51
CA ARG A 139 19.08 -1.53 -19.63
C ARG A 139 17.66 -1.70 -19.15
N THR A 140 17.42 -2.43 -18.06
CA THR A 140 16.09 -2.63 -17.44
C THR A 140 15.32 -1.32 -17.27
N PHE A 141 16.00 -0.27 -16.80
CA PHE A 141 15.38 1.04 -16.54
C PHE A 141 15.58 2.07 -17.68
N SER A 142 16.21 1.69 -18.80
CA SER A 142 16.31 2.55 -19.98
C SER A 142 14.96 2.74 -20.67
N ARG A 143 14.89 3.59 -21.71
CA ARG A 143 13.64 3.82 -22.45
C ARG A 143 13.25 2.54 -23.20
N TYR A 144 11.96 2.21 -23.18
CA TYR A 144 11.43 1.13 -24.01
C TYR A 144 11.54 1.47 -25.50
N ASN A 145 12.10 0.54 -26.29
CA ASN A 145 12.19 0.64 -27.74
C ASN A 145 11.04 -0.16 -28.35
N ARG A 146 10.09 0.54 -28.98
CA ARG A 146 8.90 -0.10 -29.56
C ARG A 146 9.20 -0.88 -30.84
N VAL A 147 10.27 -0.52 -31.56
CA VAL A 147 10.66 -1.17 -32.82
C VAL A 147 11.44 -2.44 -32.52
N ASN A 148 12.44 -2.36 -31.63
CA ASN A 148 13.25 -3.48 -31.18
C ASN A 148 13.21 -3.59 -29.63
N PRO A 149 12.20 -4.25 -29.03
CA PRO A 149 12.03 -4.34 -27.56
C PRO A 149 13.26 -4.83 -26.78
N ASP A 150 14.01 -5.74 -27.37
CA ASP A 150 15.19 -6.38 -26.75
C ASP A 150 16.38 -5.40 -26.64
N GLU A 151 16.41 -4.38 -27.51
CA GLU A 151 17.44 -3.32 -27.49
C GLU A 151 17.08 -2.17 -26.52
N GLY A 152 15.86 -2.16 -25.99
CA GLY A 152 15.35 -1.16 -25.04
C GLY A 152 15.25 -1.67 -23.61
N GLY A 153 14.75 -0.80 -22.73
CA GLY A 153 14.39 -1.19 -21.36
C GLY A 153 12.97 -1.68 -21.25
N CYS A 154 12.60 -2.25 -20.10
CA CYS A 154 11.26 -2.79 -19.91
C CYS A 154 10.20 -1.70 -20.07
N ARG A 155 9.07 -2.02 -20.71
CA ARG A 155 7.95 -1.10 -20.85
C ARG A 155 7.41 -0.69 -19.48
N LYS A 156 7.05 0.59 -19.32
CA LYS A 156 6.34 1.05 -18.12
C LYS A 156 4.84 0.84 -18.28
N ASP A 157 4.22 0.23 -17.27
CA ASP A 157 2.77 0.00 -17.17
C ASP A 157 1.97 1.30 -17.29
N SER A 158 2.47 2.39 -16.70
CA SER A 158 1.83 3.71 -16.77
C SER A 158 1.94 4.45 -18.11
N GLY A 159 2.69 3.93 -19.09
CA GLY A 159 2.99 4.63 -20.33
C GLY A 159 1.80 4.74 -21.30
N GLY A 160 1.42 5.98 -21.64
CA GLY A 160 0.46 6.28 -22.72
C GLY A 160 -1.03 6.26 -22.34
N LYS A 161 -1.35 6.15 -21.04
CA LYS A 161 -2.74 6.08 -20.55
C LYS A 161 -3.36 7.47 -20.40
N SER A 162 -4.63 7.59 -20.78
CA SER A 162 -5.44 8.79 -20.57
C SER A 162 -5.83 8.97 -19.10
N PRO A 163 -6.24 10.18 -18.68
CA PRO A 163 -6.74 10.41 -17.33
C PRO A 163 -7.97 9.56 -16.96
N ILE A 164 -8.81 9.19 -17.94
CA ILE A 164 -9.99 8.34 -17.70
C ILE A 164 -9.54 6.91 -17.39
N GLU A 165 -8.64 6.35 -18.19
CA GLU A 165 -8.08 5.00 -17.98
C GLU A 165 -7.40 4.91 -16.60
N LEU A 166 -6.60 5.91 -16.24
CA LEU A 166 -5.95 5.95 -14.92
C LEU A 166 -6.97 5.95 -13.77
N ARG A 167 -8.09 6.69 -13.88
CA ARG A 167 -9.16 6.68 -12.87
C ARG A 167 -9.87 5.33 -12.80
N GLN A 168 -10.14 4.71 -13.95
CA GLN A 168 -10.73 3.38 -14.02
C GLN A 168 -9.81 2.33 -13.38
N GLU A 169 -8.50 2.40 -13.62
CA GLU A 169 -7.52 1.51 -13.01
C GLU A 169 -7.45 1.67 -11.50
N VAL A 170 -7.46 2.90 -10.98
CA VAL A 170 -7.50 3.13 -9.53
C VAL A 170 -8.79 2.54 -8.94
N THR A 171 -9.93 2.70 -9.61
CA THR A 171 -11.21 2.13 -9.17
C THR A 171 -11.17 0.60 -9.19
N ALA A 172 -10.62 0.00 -10.24
CA ALA A 172 -10.45 -1.44 -10.37
C ALA A 172 -9.52 -2.02 -9.29
N LYS A 173 -8.41 -1.34 -8.99
CA LYS A 173 -7.49 -1.73 -7.90
C LYS A 173 -8.16 -1.65 -6.54
N ARG A 174 -8.92 -0.59 -6.27
CA ARG A 174 -9.71 -0.46 -5.03
C ARG A 174 -10.71 -1.60 -4.88
N LYS A 175 -11.41 -1.96 -5.95
CA LYS A 175 -12.33 -3.12 -5.97
C LYS A 175 -11.59 -4.43 -5.71
N LEU A 176 -10.50 -4.70 -6.44
CA LEU A 176 -9.66 -5.89 -6.28
C LEU A 176 -9.21 -6.08 -4.82
N VAL A 177 -8.78 -5.00 -4.17
CA VAL A 177 -8.34 -5.04 -2.77
C VAL A 177 -9.51 -5.38 -1.84
N ALA A 178 -10.66 -4.72 -1.97
CA ALA A 178 -11.82 -5.02 -1.15
C ALA A 178 -12.33 -6.45 -1.35
N ASP A 179 -12.39 -6.91 -2.60
CA ASP A 179 -12.81 -8.28 -2.92
C ASP A 179 -11.86 -9.30 -2.30
N THR A 180 -10.53 -9.09 -2.43
CA THR A 180 -9.52 -9.99 -1.84
C THR A 180 -9.60 -10.02 -0.31
N GLN A 181 -9.85 -8.88 0.33
CA GLN A 181 -10.08 -8.82 1.79
C GLN A 181 -11.36 -9.56 2.19
N ASN A 182 -12.44 -9.39 1.43
CA ASN A 182 -13.73 -10.03 1.69
C ASN A 182 -13.67 -11.55 1.46
N GLU A 183 -12.92 -12.01 0.46
CA GLU A 183 -12.62 -13.43 0.23
C GLU A 183 -11.92 -14.02 1.46
N MET A 184 -10.81 -13.41 1.91
CA MET A 184 -10.07 -13.90 3.09
C MET A 184 -10.94 -13.89 4.35
N LEU A 185 -11.68 -12.80 4.61
CA LEU A 185 -12.58 -12.71 5.75
C LEU A 185 -13.66 -13.81 5.72
N ALA A 186 -14.17 -14.15 4.54
CA ALA A 186 -15.13 -15.24 4.39
C ALA A 186 -14.50 -16.62 4.65
N GLU A 187 -13.32 -16.87 4.07
CA GLU A 187 -12.55 -18.11 4.24
C GLU A 187 -12.20 -18.38 5.72
N CYS A 188 -11.88 -17.33 6.47
CA CYS A 188 -11.60 -17.38 7.91
C CYS A 188 -12.85 -17.38 8.80
N GLY A 189 -14.06 -17.44 8.22
CA GLY A 189 -15.32 -17.56 8.97
C GLY A 189 -15.85 -16.26 9.57
N HIS A 190 -15.29 -15.09 9.21
CA HIS A 190 -15.85 -13.81 9.63
C HIS A 190 -17.06 -13.41 8.77
N THR A 191 -18.03 -12.74 9.38
CA THR A 191 -19.19 -12.17 8.69
C THR A 191 -18.98 -10.71 8.26
N THR A 192 -17.98 -10.03 8.83
CA THR A 192 -17.66 -8.63 8.52
C THR A 192 -17.14 -8.48 7.08
N ARG A 193 -17.47 -7.38 6.42
CA ARG A 193 -17.05 -7.10 5.03
C ARG A 193 -16.66 -5.63 4.87
N VAL A 194 -15.71 -5.40 3.97
CA VAL A 194 -15.26 -4.07 3.56
C VAL A 194 -15.91 -3.67 2.23
N ASP A 195 -16.04 -2.36 2.00
CA ASP A 195 -16.56 -1.82 0.74
C ASP A 195 -15.66 -0.66 0.27
N HIS A 196 -15.15 -0.78 -0.95
CA HIS A 196 -14.25 0.19 -1.55
C HIS A 196 -14.94 1.47 -2.05
N ARG A 197 -16.27 1.43 -2.20
CA ARG A 197 -17.09 2.54 -2.70
C ARG A 197 -17.16 3.66 -1.66
N SER A 198 -17.36 4.89 -2.13
CA SER A 198 -17.59 6.02 -1.23
C SER A 198 -18.89 5.84 -0.43
N LEU A 199 -19.01 6.54 0.70
CA LEU A 199 -20.25 6.53 1.51
C LEU A 199 -21.48 6.86 0.66
N ARG A 200 -21.37 7.90 -0.18
CA ARG A 200 -22.42 8.28 -1.15
C ARG A 200 -22.78 7.13 -2.10
N ALA A 201 -21.80 6.45 -2.68
CA ALA A 201 -22.05 5.34 -3.60
C ALA A 201 -22.59 4.08 -2.91
N ARG A 202 -22.49 4.01 -1.58
CA ARG A 202 -23.10 2.98 -0.73
C ARG A 202 -24.50 3.36 -0.24
N GLY A 203 -24.98 4.56 -0.55
CA GLY A 203 -26.25 5.09 -0.03
C GLY A 203 -26.20 5.41 1.47
N LEU A 204 -25.01 5.60 2.05
CA LEU A 204 -24.86 5.93 3.46
C LEU A 204 -24.82 7.45 3.63
N ASP A 205 -25.79 7.96 4.39
CA ASP A 205 -25.88 9.37 4.75
C ASP A 205 -25.20 9.64 6.09
N ARG A 206 -23.86 9.60 6.08
CA ARG A 206 -23.02 10.00 7.21
C ARG A 206 -21.79 10.75 6.73
N GLN A 207 -21.26 11.64 7.55
CA GLN A 207 -20.00 12.33 7.25
C GLN A 207 -18.81 11.36 7.37
N ALA A 208 -17.88 11.48 6.41
CA ALA A 208 -16.61 10.79 6.52
C ALA A 208 -15.79 11.40 7.66
N GLU A 209 -15.15 10.56 8.46
CA GLU A 209 -14.23 11.02 9.48
C GLU A 209 -13.06 11.77 8.84
N ARG A 210 -12.60 12.85 9.48
CA ARG A 210 -11.40 13.57 9.08
C ARG A 210 -10.17 12.70 9.36
N HIS A 211 -9.23 12.64 8.43
CA HIS A 211 -7.94 11.99 8.69
C HIS A 211 -7.21 12.75 9.81
N LEU A 212 -7.02 12.10 10.95
CA LEU A 212 -6.24 12.61 12.07
C LEU A 212 -4.79 12.17 11.91
N GLY A 213 -3.93 13.10 11.48
CA GLY A 213 -2.50 12.86 11.39
C GLY A 213 -1.85 12.68 12.77
N PRO A 214 -0.62 12.13 12.87
CA PRO A 214 0.04 11.86 14.15
C PRO A 214 0.17 13.09 15.06
N LEU A 215 0.43 14.27 14.48
CA LEU A 215 0.52 15.53 15.23
C LEU A 215 -0.84 15.90 15.85
N MET A 216 -1.92 15.83 15.06
CA MET A 216 -3.25 16.16 15.55
C MET A 216 -3.69 15.21 16.66
N VAL A 217 -3.43 13.90 16.53
CA VAL A 217 -3.77 12.95 17.60
C VAL A 217 -3.00 13.25 18.89
N LYS A 218 -1.76 13.73 18.78
CA LYS A 218 -0.96 14.14 19.94
C LYS A 218 -1.51 15.39 20.63
N GLU A 219 -2.13 16.29 19.87
CA GLU A 219 -2.72 17.54 20.36
C GLU A 219 -4.10 17.36 21.01
N LEU A 220 -4.81 16.25 20.73
CA LEU A 220 -6.13 15.96 21.32
C LEU A 220 -6.03 15.72 22.84
N GLY A 221 -7.01 16.24 23.59
CA GLY A 221 -7.20 15.90 25.00
C GLY A 221 -7.68 14.46 25.20
N GLU A 222 -7.41 13.88 26.37
CA GLU A 222 -7.82 12.49 26.68
C GLU A 222 -9.33 12.24 26.53
N GLY A 223 -10.16 13.24 26.88
CA GLY A 223 -11.62 13.17 26.67
C GLY A 223 -12.01 13.10 25.20
N GLU A 224 -11.35 13.84 24.32
CA GLU A 224 -11.59 13.79 22.87
C GLU A 224 -11.12 12.46 22.28
N LYS A 225 -9.95 11.95 22.72
CA LYS A 225 -9.46 10.64 22.29
C LYS A 225 -10.45 9.53 22.66
N ALA A 226 -11.01 9.57 23.87
CA ALA A 226 -12.03 8.62 24.31
C ALA A 226 -13.31 8.70 23.47
N GLN A 227 -13.75 9.90 23.08
CA GLN A 227 -14.91 10.07 22.19
C GLN A 227 -14.66 9.48 20.80
N TYR A 228 -13.49 9.75 20.19
CA TYR A 228 -13.12 9.12 18.92
C TYR A 228 -13.04 7.59 19.01
N ALA A 229 -12.51 7.06 20.11
CA ALA A 229 -12.45 5.62 20.35
C ALA A 229 -13.86 4.99 20.47
N ALA A 230 -14.76 5.62 21.25
CA ALA A 230 -16.13 5.17 21.40
C ALA A 230 -16.93 5.21 20.09
N TYR A 231 -16.79 6.29 19.30
CA TYR A 231 -17.38 6.42 17.98
C TYR A 231 -16.92 5.29 17.04
N ARG A 232 -15.61 4.99 17.02
CA ARG A 232 -15.04 3.92 16.18
C ARG A 232 -15.42 2.52 16.66
N ALA A 233 -15.69 2.33 17.96
CA ALA A 233 -16.18 1.07 18.52
C ALA A 233 -17.67 0.79 18.22
N GLY A 234 -18.40 1.75 17.63
CA GLY A 234 -19.84 1.63 17.39
C GLY A 234 -20.68 1.81 18.66
N HIS A 235 -20.10 2.38 19.72
CA HIS A 235 -20.80 2.67 20.97
C HIS A 235 -21.41 4.08 20.92
N GLY A 236 -22.51 4.22 20.16
CA GLY A 236 -23.57 5.21 20.44
C GLY A 236 -23.22 6.71 20.50
N ALA A 237 -22.10 7.17 19.93
CA ALA A 237 -21.90 8.61 19.72
C ALA A 237 -22.50 8.99 18.36
N ASP A 238 -23.74 9.48 18.35
CA ASP A 238 -24.49 9.91 17.16
C ASP A 238 -23.84 11.10 16.42
N ALA A 239 -22.70 11.60 16.88
CA ALA A 239 -21.92 12.61 16.18
C ALA A 239 -20.41 12.38 16.39
N LEU A 240 -19.63 12.60 15.31
CA LEU A 240 -18.20 12.89 15.41
C LEU A 240 -18.00 14.03 16.42
N PRO A 241 -16.94 14.02 17.25
CA PRO A 241 -16.60 15.17 18.07
C PRO A 241 -16.58 16.42 17.18
N ALA A 242 -17.37 17.43 17.55
CA ALA A 242 -17.41 18.69 16.80
C ALA A 242 -15.97 19.18 16.64
N ALA A 243 -15.58 19.54 15.42
CA ALA A 243 -14.30 20.20 15.22
C ALA A 243 -14.33 21.45 16.10
N VAL A 244 -13.41 21.53 17.06
CA VAL A 244 -13.15 22.77 17.78
C VAL A 244 -12.80 23.80 16.70
N GLU A 245 -13.72 24.72 16.43
CA GLU A 245 -13.41 25.92 15.65
C GLU A 245 -12.28 26.62 16.40
N GLN A 246 -11.20 26.93 15.67
CA GLN A 246 -10.03 27.63 16.20
C GLN A 246 -10.42 28.98 16.80
#